data_AF-A0A1F7UQ15-F1
#
_entry.id   AF-A0A1F7UQ15-F1
#
_cell.length_a   1.000
_cell.length_b   1.000
_cell.length_c   1.000
_cell.angle_alpha   90.00
_cell.angle_beta   90.00
_cell.angle_gamma   90.00
#
_symmetry.space_group_name_H-M   'P 1'
#
loop_
_entity.id
_entity.type
_entity.pdbx_description
1 polymer ?
#
loop_
_entity_poly.entity_id
_entity_poly.type
_entity_poly.pdbx_seq_one_letter_code
_entity_poly.pdbx_strand_id
1 'polypeptide(L)'
;MNGLYGVCRFPKTFPRQNGFVMDKVTEIIVRVFKVPASAVIPSMSPETIPTWDSMNYLLFISELERAFGIQFSIDEVMNAKSLGDLLRVMREKGVVL
;
A
#
# COMPACT_ATOMS: atom_id res chain seq x y z
N MET A 1 31.14 -9.93 -11.52
CA MET A 1 29.93 -10.78 -11.49
C MET A 1 29.68 -11.22 -10.07
N ASN A 2 28.41 -11.19 -9.65
CA ASN A 2 27.83 -11.79 -8.42
C ASN A 2 27.79 -10.91 -7.16
N GLY A 3 26.67 -10.17 -7.03
CA GLY A 3 25.60 -10.63 -6.14
C GLY A 3 25.62 -10.12 -4.71
N LEU A 4 24.98 -8.97 -4.45
CA LEU A 4 24.46 -8.60 -3.12
C LEU A 4 23.25 -7.64 -3.26
N TYR A 5 22.20 -8.04 -3.98
CA TYR A 5 20.87 -7.49 -3.70
C TYR A 5 20.29 -8.33 -2.59
N GLY A 6 20.60 -7.93 -1.36
CA GLY A 6 20.06 -8.54 -0.15
C GLY A 6 18.55 -8.56 -0.23
N VAL A 7 17.98 -9.74 -0.42
CA VAL A 7 16.59 -10.01 -0.09
C VAL A 7 16.40 -9.64 1.38
N CYS A 8 15.75 -8.52 1.64
CA CYS A 8 15.29 -8.15 2.97
C CYS A 8 14.37 -9.27 3.47
N ARG A 9 14.95 -10.23 4.20
CA ARG A 9 14.22 -11.28 4.89
C ARG A 9 13.62 -10.64 6.14
N PHE A 10 12.39 -10.15 6.01
CA PHE A 10 11.66 -9.61 7.15
C PHE A 10 11.42 -10.68 8.22
N PRO A 11 11.70 -10.39 9.50
CA PRO A 11 11.36 -11.29 10.59
C PRO A 11 9.84 -11.39 10.72
N LYS A 12 9.32 -12.62 10.63
CA LYS A 12 7.89 -12.94 10.78
C LYS A 12 7.45 -12.90 12.25
N THR A 13 7.52 -11.75 12.93
CA THR A 13 6.83 -11.58 14.23
C THR A 13 6.57 -10.11 14.50
N PHE A 14 5.32 -9.67 14.37
CA PHE A 14 4.82 -8.46 15.03
C PHE A 14 3.53 -8.83 15.79
N PRO A 15 3.55 -8.78 17.13
CA PRO A 15 2.35 -8.96 17.93
C PRO A 15 1.75 -7.59 18.27
N ARG A 16 0.60 -7.24 17.67
CA ARG A 16 -0.43 -6.44 18.34
C ARG A 16 -1.77 -6.55 17.61
N GLN A 17 -2.74 -7.16 18.28
CA GLN A 17 -4.10 -7.35 17.81
C GLN A 17 -4.77 -5.96 17.69
N ASN A 18 -5.38 -5.66 16.53
CA ASN A 18 -6.11 -4.44 16.11
C ASN A 18 -5.40 -3.48 15.11
N GLY A 19 -4.23 -3.81 14.55
CA GLY A 19 -3.52 -2.99 13.53
C GLY A 19 -3.27 -3.67 12.17
N PHE A 20 -3.77 -4.89 11.97
CA PHE A 20 -3.37 -5.80 10.89
C PHE A 20 -3.57 -5.25 9.46
N VAL A 21 -4.61 -4.45 9.24
CA VAL A 21 -4.90 -3.95 7.89
C VAL A 21 -3.91 -2.85 7.50
N MET A 22 -3.66 -1.89 8.38
CA MET A 22 -2.70 -0.81 8.09
C MET A 22 -1.27 -1.36 7.96
N ASP A 23 -0.93 -2.40 8.73
CA ASP A 23 0.36 -3.09 8.60
C ASP A 23 0.51 -3.73 7.21
N LYS A 24 -0.53 -4.41 6.71
CA LYS A 24 -0.53 -4.97 5.36
C LYS A 24 -0.43 -3.90 4.28
N VAL A 25 -1.22 -2.82 4.39
CA VAL A 25 -1.18 -1.71 3.43
C VAL A 25 0.21 -1.09 3.40
N THR A 26 0.83 -0.90 4.58
CA THR A 26 2.20 -0.41 4.71
C THR A 26 3.20 -1.35 4.05
N GLU A 27 3.09 -2.67 4.24
CA GLU A 27 3.97 -3.64 3.58
C GLU A 27 3.89 -3.54 2.04
N ILE A 28 2.68 -3.43 1.49
CA ILE A 28 2.47 -3.31 0.05
C ILE A 28 3.09 -2.00 -0.45
N ILE A 29 2.89 -0.89 0.26
CA ILE A 29 3.46 0.42 -0.09
C ILE A 29 4.99 0.37 -0.10
N VAL A 30 5.61 -0.18 0.94
CA VAL A 30 7.06 -0.33 1.04
C VAL A 30 7.58 -1.18 -0.12
N ARG A 31 6.86 -2.23 -0.51
CA ARG A 31 7.25 -3.12 -1.61
C ARG A 31 7.12 -2.46 -2.99
N VAL A 32 6.00 -1.78 -3.24
CA VAL A 32 5.68 -1.18 -4.55
C VAL A 32 6.44 0.11 -4.76
N PHE A 33 6.37 1.04 -3.81
CA PHE A 33 6.97 2.37 -3.93
C PHE A 33 8.42 2.42 -3.44
N LYS A 34 8.95 1.33 -2.87
CA LYS A 34 10.34 1.21 -2.37
C LYS A 34 10.71 2.30 -1.36
N VAL A 35 9.73 2.74 -0.56
CA VAL A 35 9.88 3.74 0.51
C VAL A 35 10.01 3.04 1.87
N PRO A 36 10.65 3.66 2.88
CA PRO A 36 10.69 3.09 4.22
C PRO A 36 9.30 3.10 4.88
N ALA A 37 9.00 2.09 5.71
CA ALA A 37 7.71 1.97 6.42
C ALA A 37 7.40 3.20 7.28
N SER A 38 8.43 3.86 7.83
CA SER A 38 8.31 5.09 8.61
C SER A 38 7.82 6.30 7.80
N ALA A 39 7.91 6.26 6.47
CA ALA A 39 7.42 7.32 5.58
C ALA A 39 5.96 7.10 5.15
N VAL A 40 5.35 5.95 5.50
CA VAL A 40 3.97 5.64 5.14
C VAL A 40 3.03 6.37 6.08
N ILE A 41 2.40 7.43 5.57
CA ILE A 41 1.43 8.26 6.30
C ILE A 41 0.15 8.38 5.47
N PRO A 42 -1.06 8.44 6.05
CA PRO A 42 -2.31 8.52 5.28
C PRO A 42 -2.40 9.73 4.32
N SER A 43 -1.68 10.81 4.61
CA SER A 43 -1.60 12.01 3.77
C SER A 43 -0.64 11.86 2.58
N MET A 44 0.01 10.71 2.40
CA MET A 44 0.88 10.49 1.25
C MET A 44 0.08 10.55 -0.05
N SER A 45 0.66 11.23 -1.03
CA SER A 45 0.11 11.46 -2.36
C SER A 45 1.20 11.28 -3.42
N PRO A 46 0.83 11.14 -4.70
CA PRO A 46 1.79 11.12 -5.82
C PRO A 46 2.74 12.32 -5.84
N GLU A 47 2.29 13.47 -5.34
CA GLU A 47 3.09 14.70 -5.26
C GLU A 47 4.22 14.61 -4.23
N THR A 48 4.05 13.77 -3.20
CA THR A 48 5.02 13.64 -2.10
C THR A 48 6.01 12.51 -2.35
N ILE A 49 5.64 11.51 -3.16
CA ILE A 49 6.44 10.30 -3.40
C ILE A 49 6.77 10.19 -4.89
N PRO A 50 8.05 10.39 -5.29
CA PRO A 50 8.46 10.34 -6.70
C PRO A 50 8.22 9.00 -7.38
N THR A 51 8.24 7.90 -6.61
CA THR A 51 8.01 6.55 -7.13
C THR A 51 6.54 6.23 -7.31
N TRP A 52 5.63 7.10 -6.87
CA TRP A 52 4.20 6.96 -7.07
C TRP A 52 3.77 7.50 -8.44
N ASP A 53 4.34 6.89 -9.48
CA ASP A 53 3.95 7.09 -10.87
C ASP A 53 2.71 6.25 -11.26
N SER A 54 2.19 6.45 -12.47
CA SER A 54 0.99 5.73 -12.96
C SER A 54 1.15 4.21 -12.97
N MET A 55 2.35 3.67 -13.21
CA MET A 55 2.56 2.23 -13.30
C MET A 55 2.61 1.59 -11.92
N ASN A 56 3.36 2.19 -10.99
CA ASN A 56 3.42 1.73 -9.60
C ASN A 56 2.09 1.95 -8.89
N TYR A 57 1.33 2.99 -9.25
CA TYR A 57 -0.02 3.18 -8.73
C TYR A 57 -0.95 2.04 -9.12
N LEU A 58 -1.00 1.65 -10.41
CA LEU A 58 -1.82 0.52 -10.85
C LEU A 58 -1.40 -0.80 -10.19
N LEU A 59 -0.09 -1.02 -10.03
CA LEU A 59 0.42 -2.19 -9.30
C LEU A 59 -0.02 -2.18 -7.84
N PHE A 60 0.03 -1.02 -7.19
CA PHE A 60 -0.42 -0.85 -5.81
C PHE A 60 -1.90 -1.19 -5.65
N ILE A 61 -2.76 -0.64 -6.51
CA ILE A 61 -4.20 -0.96 -6.52
C ILE A 61 -4.40 -2.46 -6.70
N SER A 62 -3.75 -3.09 -7.68
CA SER A 62 -3.88 -4.52 -7.92
C SER A 62 -3.47 -5.38 -6.71
N GLU A 63 -2.40 -5.01 -6.02
CA GLU A 63 -1.98 -5.72 -4.81
C GLU A 63 -2.96 -5.53 -3.64
N LEU A 64 -3.58 -4.35 -3.49
CA LEU A 64 -4.64 -4.13 -2.51
C LEU A 64 -5.88 -5.00 -2.81
N GLU A 65 -6.33 -5.03 -4.07
CA GLU A 65 -7.45 -5.87 -4.50
C GLU A 65 -7.22 -7.35 -4.15
N ARG A 66 -6.02 -7.86 -4.47
CA ARG A 66 -5.63 -9.24 -4.19
C ARG A 66 -5.45 -9.50 -2.69
N ALA A 67 -4.92 -8.55 -1.94
CA ALA A 67 -4.62 -8.73 -0.50
C ALA A 67 -5.87 -8.71 0.39
N PHE A 68 -6.90 -7.96 -0.02
CA PHE A 68 -8.14 -7.75 0.74
C PHE A 68 -9.39 -8.36 0.07
N GLY A 69 -9.27 -8.89 -1.15
CA GLY A 69 -10.39 -9.48 -1.88
C GLY A 69 -11.43 -8.45 -2.32
N ILE A 70 -11.00 -7.21 -2.56
CA ILE A 70 -11.85 -6.11 -3.02
C ILE A 70 -11.56 -5.80 -4.50
N GLN A 71 -12.46 -5.07 -5.15
CA GLN A 71 -12.24 -4.52 -6.48
C GLN A 71 -12.51 -3.02 -6.45
N PHE A 72 -11.57 -2.24 -6.96
CA PHE A 72 -11.74 -0.81 -7.15
C PHE A 72 -12.31 -0.54 -8.54
N SER A 73 -13.29 0.37 -8.60
CA SER A 73 -13.79 0.88 -9.86
C SER A 73 -12.81 1.91 -10.44
N ILE A 74 -12.80 2.05 -11.76
CA ILE A 74 -11.95 3.04 -12.44
C ILE A 74 -12.19 4.44 -11.88
N ASP A 75 -13.45 4.82 -11.63
CA ASP A 75 -13.80 6.09 -11.00
C ASP A 75 -13.21 6.25 -9.60
N GLU A 76 -13.20 5.20 -8.77
CA GLU A 76 -12.62 5.25 -7.42
C GLU A 76 -11.10 5.45 -7.49
N VAL A 77 -10.42 4.70 -8.36
CA VAL A 77 -8.96 4.80 -8.57
C VAL A 77 -8.58 6.18 -9.11
N MET A 78 -9.37 6.73 -10.04
CA MET A 78 -9.13 8.05 -10.64
C MET A 78 -9.43 9.20 -9.67
N ASN A 79 -10.40 9.02 -8.76
CA ASN A 79 -10.74 10.02 -7.75
C ASN A 79 -9.86 9.93 -6.49
N ALA A 80 -9.23 8.78 -6.23
CA ALA A 80 -8.32 8.62 -5.12
C ALA A 80 -6.98 9.30 -5.41
N LYS A 81 -6.69 10.38 -4.66
CA LYS A 81 -5.45 11.18 -4.82
C LYS A 81 -4.46 10.96 -3.68
N SER A 82 -4.89 10.29 -2.62
CA SER A 82 -4.11 10.02 -1.42
C SER A 82 -4.35 8.62 -0.89
N LEU A 83 -3.45 8.14 -0.03
CA LEU A 83 -3.66 6.89 0.68
C LEU A 83 -4.93 6.93 1.54
N GLY A 84 -5.23 8.08 2.15
CA GLY A 84 -6.45 8.29 2.92
C GLY A 84 -7.73 8.07 2.11
N ASP A 85 -7.75 8.49 0.84
CA ASP A 85 -8.90 8.27 -0.05
C ASP A 85 -9.10 6.78 -0.31
N LEU A 86 -8.01 6.04 -0.59
CA LEU A 86 -8.07 4.59 -0.80
C LEU A 86 -8.54 3.86 0.46
N LEU A 87 -8.00 4.23 1.63
CA LEU A 87 -8.44 3.68 2.91
C LEU A 87 -9.93 3.96 3.17
N ARG A 88 -10.45 5.12 2.76
CA ARG A 88 -11.90 5.39 2.82
C ARG A 88 -12.68 4.44 1.90
N VAL A 89 -12.28 4.29 0.64
CA VAL A 89 -12.94 3.36 -0.29
C VAL A 89 -12.89 1.92 0.22
N MET A 90 -11.78 1.49 0.82
CA MET A 90 -11.67 0.18 1.46
C MET A 90 -12.67 -0.01 2.59
N ARG A 91 -12.88 1.01 3.44
CA ARG A 91 -13.91 0.97 4.50
C ARG A 91 -15.32 0.89 3.93
N GLU A 92 -15.61 1.64 2.87
CA GLU A 92 -16.91 1.60 2.19
C GLU A 92 -17.20 0.22 1.60
N LYS A 93 -16.16 -0.50 1.16
CA LYS A 93 -16.25 -1.89 0.69
C LYS A 93 -16.27 -2.94 1.82
N GLY A 94 -16.24 -2.52 3.09
CA GLY A 94 -16.36 -3.41 4.26
C GLY A 94 -15.04 -3.88 4.87
N VAL A 95 -13.90 -3.29 4.48
CA VAL A 95 -12.61 -3.56 5.13
C VAL A 95 -12.54 -2.79 6.45
N VAL A 96 -12.44 -3.51 7.57
CA VAL A 96 -12.29 -2.92 8.90
C VAL A 96 -10.82 -2.50 9.10
N LEU A 97 -10.58 -1.18 9.09
CA LEU A 97 -9.26 -0.57 9.28
C LEU A 97 -8.90 -0.35 10.74
#